data_AF-A0A7J2SA71-F1
#
_entry.id   AF-A0A7J2SA71-F1
#
_cell.length_a   1.000
_cell.length_b   1.000
_cell.length_c   1.000
_cell.angle_alpha   90.00
_cell.angle_beta   90.00
_cell.angle_gamma   90.00
#
_symmetry.space_group_name_H-M   'P 1'
#
loop_
_entity.id
_entity.type
_entity.pdbx_description
1 polymer ?
#
loop_
_entity_poly.entity_id
_entity_poly.type
_entity_poly.pdbx_seq_one_letter_code
_entity_poly.pdbx_strand_id
1 'polypeptide(L)'
;MEKRSLKQILVDQKEEIDRIFDREKIIKREKQDYFKPLLNDKLIKVITGVRRSGKSVFSHLSLTGKNYAYVNFDDERIIGVEAKDLNMLLEVLHEIYRDFDFILLDEIQNIVGWELFANRLM
;
A
#
# COMPACT_ATOMS: atom_id res chain seq x y z
N MET A 1 -13.75 -8.18 -11.85
CA MET A 1 -12.70 -9.10 -11.36
C MET A 1 -13.28 -9.98 -10.25
N GLU A 2 -12.88 -11.25 -10.15
CA GLU A 2 -13.35 -12.13 -9.07
C GLU A 2 -12.52 -11.96 -7.78
N LYS A 3 -13.18 -12.03 -6.61
CA LYS A 3 -12.56 -11.89 -5.29
C LYS A 3 -11.38 -12.84 -5.07
N ARG A 4 -11.51 -14.09 -5.54
CA ARG A 4 -10.44 -15.10 -5.43
C ARG A 4 -9.19 -14.71 -6.21
N SER A 5 -9.37 -14.17 -7.42
CA SER A 5 -8.26 -13.68 -8.25
C SER A 5 -7.56 -12.51 -7.59
N LEU A 6 -8.33 -11.55 -7.08
CA LEU A 6 -7.77 -10.40 -6.35
C LEU A 6 -6.98 -10.83 -5.13
N LYS A 7 -7.51 -11.79 -4.35
CA LYS A 7 -6.82 -12.33 -3.18
C LYS A 7 -5.47 -12.95 -3.52
N GLN A 8 -5.39 -13.71 -4.61
CA GLN A 8 -4.11 -14.29 -5.03
C GLN A 8 -3.10 -13.20 -5.38
N ILE A 9 -3.52 -12.18 -6.14
CA ILE A 9 -2.65 -11.05 -6.52
C ILE A 9 -2.10 -10.34 -5.28
N LEU A 10 -2.95 -10.03 -4.30
CA LEU A 10 -2.55 -9.33 -3.08
C LEU A 10 -1.66 -10.16 -2.17
N VAL A 11 -1.85 -11.49 -2.15
CA VAL A 11 -0.94 -12.41 -1.45
C VAL A 11 0.44 -12.42 -2.14
N ASP A 12 0.49 -12.52 -3.46
CA ASP A 12 1.75 -12.51 -4.20
C ASP A 12 2.52 -11.20 -3.98
N GLN A 13 1.83 -10.05 -4.02
CA GLN A 13 2.43 -8.74 -3.74
C GLN A 13 3.01 -8.67 -2.32
N LYS A 14 2.29 -9.22 -1.33
CA LYS A 14 2.77 -9.28 0.05
C LYS A 14 4.05 -10.12 0.14
N GLU A 15 4.03 -11.33 -0.40
CA GLU A 15 5.18 -12.24 -0.37
C GLU A 15 6.40 -11.68 -1.09
N GLU A 16 6.20 -10.93 -2.17
CA GLU A 16 7.27 -10.24 -2.88
C GLU A 16 7.95 -9.19 -2.00
N ILE A 17 7.16 -8.30 -1.39
CA ILE A 17 7.70 -7.28 -0.49
C ILE A 17 8.37 -7.90 0.73
N ASP A 18 7.75 -8.89 1.37
CA ASP A 18 8.34 -9.59 2.51
C ASP A 18 9.69 -10.19 2.12
N ARG A 19 9.78 -10.84 0.94
CA ARG A 19 11.04 -11.40 0.42
C ARG A 19 12.11 -10.33 0.21
N ILE A 20 11.75 -9.18 -0.37
CA ILE A 20 12.69 -8.08 -0.61
C ILE A 20 13.23 -7.56 0.73
N PHE A 21 12.36 -7.33 1.71
CA PHE A 21 12.74 -6.77 3.00
C PHE A 21 13.48 -7.76 3.90
N ASP A 22 13.26 -9.07 3.74
CA ASP A 22 13.96 -10.12 4.47
C ASP A 22 15.35 -10.45 3.90
N ARG A 23 15.51 -10.41 2.57
CA ARG A 23 16.72 -10.91 1.90
C ARG A 23 17.69 -9.81 1.49
N GLU A 24 17.17 -8.63 1.17
CA GLU A 24 17.99 -7.55 0.64
C GLU A 24 18.51 -6.63 1.75
N LYS A 25 19.71 -6.08 1.55
CA LYS A 25 20.28 -5.10 2.46
C LYS A 25 19.70 -3.72 2.18
N ILE A 26 18.52 -3.43 2.73
CA ILE A 26 17.86 -2.14 2.54
C ILE A 26 18.54 -1.05 3.39
N ILE A 27 18.94 0.02 2.73
CA ILE A 27 19.57 1.18 3.38
C ILE A 27 18.49 2.13 3.90
N LYS A 28 18.69 2.67 5.10
CA LYS A 28 17.83 3.71 5.66
C LYS A 28 17.72 4.90 4.70
N ARG A 29 16.52 5.48 4.62
CA ARG A 29 16.27 6.67 3.80
C ARG A 29 16.30 7.91 4.67
N GLU A 30 16.75 9.02 4.09
CA GLU A 30 16.67 10.33 4.71
C GLU A 30 15.21 10.68 5.03
N LYS A 31 14.99 11.55 6.03
CA LYS A 31 13.68 12.05 6.47
C LYS A 31 12.71 11.03 7.08
N GLN A 32 13.11 9.78 7.31
CA GLN A 32 12.28 8.81 8.05
C GLN A 32 11.94 9.31 9.46
N ASP A 33 12.91 9.91 10.15
CA ASP A 33 12.71 10.44 11.51
C ASP A 33 11.76 11.63 11.54
N TYR A 34 11.67 12.38 10.44
CA TYR A 34 10.69 13.46 10.27
C TYR A 34 9.30 12.91 9.93
N PHE A 35 9.21 11.87 9.09
CA PHE A 35 7.95 11.34 8.60
C PHE A 35 7.24 10.44 9.61
N LYS A 36 7.96 9.58 10.34
CA LYS A 36 7.37 8.64 11.31
C LYS A 36 6.49 9.30 12.38
N PRO A 37 6.85 10.45 12.98
CA PRO A 37 5.97 11.16 13.91
C PRO A 37 4.63 11.59 13.31
N LEU A 38 4.59 11.89 12.00
CA LEU A 38 3.37 12.29 11.30
C LEU A 38 2.36 11.15 11.21
N LEU A 39 2.79 9.89 11.32
CA LEU A 39 1.90 8.73 11.31
C LEU A 39 0.99 8.64 12.56
N ASN A 40 1.22 9.48 13.58
CA ASN A 40 0.40 9.50 14.79
C ASN A 40 -0.89 10.32 14.62
N ASP A 41 -0.99 11.16 13.59
CA ASP A 41 -2.23 11.84 13.26
C ASP A 41 -3.02 11.06 12.19
N LYS A 42 -4.34 11.24 12.17
CA LYS A 42 -5.26 10.49 11.30
C LYS A 42 -5.31 11.01 9.85
N LEU A 43 -4.51 12.02 9.49
CA LEU A 43 -4.55 12.57 8.14
C LEU A 43 -3.89 11.63 7.15
N ILE A 44 -4.45 11.56 5.94
CA ILE A 44 -3.85 10.84 4.82
C ILE A 44 -2.45 11.40 4.53
N LYS A 45 -1.47 10.52 4.41
CA LYS A 45 -0.08 10.88 4.07
C LYS A 45 0.16 10.61 2.59
N VAL A 46 0.52 11.67 1.87
CA VAL A 46 0.82 11.58 0.44
C VAL A 46 2.34 11.66 0.25
N ILE A 47 2.91 10.63 -0.37
CA ILE A 47 4.34 10.55 -0.68
C ILE A 47 4.50 10.69 -2.21
N THR A 48 5.05 11.81 -2.65
CA THR A 48 5.20 12.13 -4.09
C THR A 48 6.67 12.18 -4.52
N GLY A 49 6.89 12.11 -5.83
CA GLY A 49 8.23 12.18 -6.41
C GLY A 49 8.35 11.43 -7.74
N VAL A 50 9.46 11.67 -8.44
CA VAL A 50 9.72 11.12 -9.78
C VAL A 50 9.82 9.58 -9.79
N ARG A 51 9.66 8.96 -10.98
CA ARG A 51 9.83 7.52 -11.17
C ARG A 51 11.26 7.11 -10.74
N ARG A 52 11.38 5.96 -10.05
CA ARG A 52 12.64 5.43 -9.50
C ARG A 52 13.31 6.26 -8.38
N SER A 53 12.61 7.21 -7.76
CA SER A 53 13.15 7.92 -6.57
C SER A 53 13.12 7.10 -5.27
N GLY A 54 12.49 5.92 -5.26
CA GLY A 54 12.43 5.03 -4.10
C GLY A 54 11.28 5.30 -3.13
N LYS A 55 10.16 5.87 -3.61
CA LYS A 55 8.96 6.18 -2.80
C LYS A 55 8.38 4.95 -2.10
N SER A 56 8.17 3.85 -2.82
CA SER A 56 7.61 2.61 -2.27
C SER A 56 8.50 2.08 -1.14
N VAL A 57 9.82 1.99 -1.40
CA VAL A 57 10.82 1.60 -0.38
C VAL A 57 10.80 2.54 0.84
N PHE A 58 10.73 3.86 0.62
CA PHE A 58 10.61 4.83 1.71
C PHE A 58 9.34 4.61 2.55
N SER A 59 8.22 4.31 1.90
CA SER A 59 6.92 4.09 2.55
C SER A 59 6.92 2.84 3.43
N HIS A 60 7.40 1.72 2.89
CA HIS A 60 7.55 0.48 3.65
C HIS A 60 8.51 0.63 4.85
N LEU A 61 9.65 1.31 4.66
CA LEU A 61 10.59 1.56 5.76
C LEU A 61 10.01 2.49 6.83
N SER A 62 9.13 3.41 6.44
CA SER A 62 8.45 4.31 7.37
C SER A 62 7.42 3.56 8.22
N LEU A 63 6.84 2.49 7.68
CA LEU A 63 5.87 1.62 8.35
C LEU A 63 6.52 0.41 9.05
N THR A 64 7.84 0.27 9.03
CA THR A 64 8.53 -0.81 9.77
C THR A 64 8.15 -0.80 11.26
N GLY A 65 7.69 -1.95 11.76
CA GLY A 65 7.20 -2.13 13.13
C GLY A 65 5.75 -1.70 13.36
N LYS A 66 5.01 -1.32 12.31
CA LYS A 66 3.56 -1.06 12.34
C LYS A 66 2.82 -2.22 11.67
N ASN A 67 1.56 -2.45 12.06
CA ASN A 67 0.68 -3.36 11.33
C ASN A 67 0.04 -2.61 10.16
N TYR A 68 0.34 -3.01 8.92
CA TYR A 68 -0.18 -2.33 7.74
C TYR A 68 -0.54 -3.30 6.62
N ALA A 69 -1.60 -2.97 5.88
CA ALA A 69 -1.93 -3.61 4.62
C ALA A 69 -1.26 -2.88 3.45
N TYR A 70 -0.93 -3.62 2.40
CA TYR A 70 -0.27 -3.09 1.21
C TYR A 70 -0.97 -3.55 -0.06
N VAL A 71 -1.05 -2.65 -1.04
CA VAL A 71 -1.44 -2.94 -2.41
C VAL A 71 -0.70 -2.03 -3.38
N ASN A 72 -0.27 -2.59 -4.51
CA ASN A 72 0.30 -1.87 -5.64
C ASN A 72 -0.65 -1.89 -6.84
N PHE A 73 -1.10 -0.72 -7.29
CA PHE A 73 -2.00 -0.55 -8.43
C PHE A 73 -1.30 -0.46 -9.79
N ASP A 74 0.03 -0.60 -9.86
CA ASP A 74 0.80 -0.73 -11.12
C ASP A 74 0.94 -2.20 -11.58
N ASP A 75 0.41 -3.16 -10.80
CA ASP A 75 0.40 -4.58 -11.17
C ASP A 75 -0.51 -4.82 -12.39
N GLU A 76 0.05 -5.40 -13.45
CA GLU A 76 -0.66 -5.68 -14.70
C GLU A 76 -1.91 -6.56 -14.51
N ARG A 77 -1.97 -7.34 -13.43
CA ARG A 77 -3.12 -8.20 -13.10
C ARG A 77 -4.28 -7.43 -12.46
N ILE A 78 -4.03 -6.19 -12.03
CA ILE A 78 -5.00 -5.25 -11.45
C ILE A 78 -5.58 -4.32 -12.53
N ILE A 79 -5.12 -4.43 -13.79
CA ILE A 79 -5.68 -3.68 -14.92
C ILE A 79 -7.21 -3.87 -15.00
N GLY A 80 -7.93 -2.74 -15.01
CA GLY A 80 -9.39 -2.71 -15.10
C GLY A 80 -10.12 -2.73 -13.75
N VAL A 81 -9.40 -2.68 -12.62
CA VAL A 81 -10.02 -2.31 -11.33
C VAL A 81 -10.54 -0.88 -11.40
N GLU A 82 -11.79 -0.69 -10.99
CA GLU A 82 -12.42 0.62 -10.90
C GLU A 82 -12.67 1.00 -9.44
N ALA A 83 -13.01 2.26 -9.19
CA ALA A 83 -13.33 2.75 -7.83
C ALA A 83 -14.41 1.90 -7.12
N LYS A 84 -15.36 1.32 -7.88
CA LYS A 84 -16.42 0.44 -7.34
C LYS A 84 -15.88 -0.87 -6.75
N ASP A 85 -14.73 -1.35 -7.24
CA ASP A 85 -14.11 -2.61 -6.82
C ASP A 85 -13.25 -2.43 -5.56
N LEU A 86 -12.95 -1.19 -5.16
CA LEU A 86 -12.11 -0.89 -3.99
C LEU A 86 -12.73 -1.37 -2.66
N ASN A 87 -14.05 -1.59 -2.62
CA ASN A 87 -14.72 -2.28 -1.50
C ASN A 87 -14.28 -3.72 -1.36
N MET A 88 -14.34 -4.47 -2.48
CA MET A 88 -13.91 -5.85 -2.51
C MET A 88 -12.41 -5.95 -2.18
N LEU A 89 -11.61 -4.99 -2.64
CA LEU A 89 -10.20 -4.89 -2.27
C LEU A 89 -10.01 -4.73 -0.77
N LEU A 90 -10.74 -3.82 -0.13
CA LEU A 90 -10.65 -3.62 1.32
C LEU A 90 -11.03 -4.89 2.10
N GLU A 91 -12.10 -5.58 1.71
CA GLU A 91 -12.47 -6.87 2.31
C GLU A 91 -11.34 -7.90 2.22
N VAL A 92 -10.72 -8.01 1.04
CA VAL A 92 -9.63 -8.96 0.82
C VAL A 92 -8.39 -8.56 1.64
N LEU A 93 -8.08 -7.26 1.77
CA LEU A 93 -6.99 -6.81 2.65
C LEU A 93 -7.23 -7.22 4.10
N HIS A 94 -8.47 -7.11 4.62
CA HIS A 94 -8.81 -7.58 5.96
C HIS A 94 -8.63 -9.09 6.12
N GLU A 95 -8.94 -9.88 5.08
CA GLU A 95 -8.70 -11.33 5.11
C GLU A 95 -7.21 -11.70 5.15
N ILE A 96 -6.34 -10.93 4.49
CA ILE A 96 -4.90 -11.23 4.34
C ILE A 96 -4.09 -10.71 5.54
N TYR A 97 -4.30 -9.46 5.94
CA TYR A 97 -3.43 -8.76 6.88
C TYR A 97 -3.93 -8.80 8.33
N ARG A 98 -5.26 -8.89 8.54
CA ARG A 98 -5.97 -8.84 9.85
C ARG A 98 -5.59 -7.63 10.72
N ASP A 99 -6.60 -6.90 11.19
CA ASP A 99 -6.46 -5.85 12.23
C ASP A 99 -5.32 -4.83 11.98
N PHE A 100 -5.12 -4.42 10.72
CA PHE A 100 -4.09 -3.44 10.35
C PHE A 100 -4.51 -2.01 10.74
N ASP A 101 -3.53 -1.21 11.16
CA ASP A 101 -3.74 0.19 11.54
C ASP A 101 -3.53 1.16 10.37
N PHE A 102 -2.77 0.72 9.35
CA PHE A 102 -2.41 1.53 8.19
C PHE A 102 -2.70 0.78 6.89
N ILE A 103 -2.99 1.53 5.83
CA ILE A 103 -3.03 1.01 4.46
C ILE A 103 -2.02 1.81 3.62
N LEU A 104 -1.10 1.09 2.98
CA LEU A 104 -0.20 1.63 1.97
C LEU A 104 -0.79 1.36 0.58
N LEU A 105 -1.25 2.43 -0.07
CA LEU A 105 -1.79 2.41 -1.43
C LEU A 105 -0.70 2.91 -2.40
N ASP A 106 -0.02 2.01 -3.10
CA ASP A 106 1.05 2.38 -4.04
C ASP A 106 0.51 2.54 -5.46
N GLU A 107 0.89 3.62 -6.13
CA GLU A 107 0.42 4.01 -7.47
C GLU A 107 -1.14 4.10 -7.59
N ILE A 108 -1.83 4.44 -6.49
CA ILE A 108 -3.31 4.54 -6.41
C ILE A 108 -3.95 5.46 -7.45
N GLN A 109 -3.22 6.46 -7.94
CA GLN A 109 -3.70 7.37 -8.97
C GLN A 109 -4.03 6.67 -10.31
N ASN A 110 -3.60 5.41 -10.48
CA ASN A 110 -4.02 4.57 -11.61
C ASN A 110 -5.53 4.24 -11.59
N ILE A 111 -6.20 4.39 -10.44
CA ILE A 111 -7.64 4.13 -10.29
C ILE A 111 -8.41 5.45 -10.31
N VAL A 112 -9.15 5.73 -11.38
CA VAL A 112 -9.97 6.95 -11.47
C VAL A 112 -11.04 6.97 -10.37
N GLY A 113 -11.13 8.07 -9.62
CA GLY A 113 -12.10 8.26 -8.53
C GLY A 113 -11.69 7.66 -7.18
N TRP A 114 -10.42 7.27 -7.03
CA TRP A 114 -9.86 6.73 -5.80
C TRP A 114 -9.97 7.68 -4.59
N GLU A 115 -10.09 8.99 -4.82
CA GLU A 115 -10.14 10.00 -3.77
C GLU A 115 -11.36 9.79 -2.85
N LEU A 116 -12.49 9.35 -3.40
CA LEU A 116 -13.70 9.04 -2.63
C LEU A 116 -13.49 7.84 -1.71
N PHE A 117 -12.72 6.85 -2.17
CA PHE A 117 -12.36 5.69 -1.36
C PHE A 117 -11.41 6.11 -0.22
N ALA A 118 -10.37 6.88 -0.52
CA ALA A 118 -9.42 7.36 0.49
C ALA A 118 -10.12 8.21 1.56
N ASN A 119 -11.04 9.10 1.17
CA ASN A 119 -11.80 9.93 2.09
C ASN A 119 -12.69 9.12 3.05
N ARG A 120 -13.21 7.98 2.60
CA ARG A 120 -14.06 7.10 3.43
C ARG A 120 -13.26 6.32 4.48
N LEU A 121 -11.95 6.18 4.30
CA LEU A 121 -11.08 5.48 5.26
C LEU A 121 -10.65 6.34 6.45
N MET A 122 -10.90 7.66 6.41
CA MET A 122 -10.62 8.59 7.50
C MET A 122 -11.64 8.53 8.65
#